data_AF-A0A8S8Y9D2-F1
#
_entry.id   AF-A0A8S8Y9D2-F1
#
_cell.length_a   1.000
_cell.length_b   1.000
_cell.length_c   1.000
_cell.angle_alpha   90.00
_cell.angle_beta   90.00
_cell.angle_gamma   90.00
#
_symmetry.space_group_name_H-M   'P 1'
#
loop_
_entity.id
_entity.type
_entity.pdbx_description
1 polymer ?
#
loop_
_entity_poly.entity_id
_entity_poly.type
_entity_poly.pdbx_seq_one_letter_code
_entity_poly.pdbx_strand_id
1 'polypeptide(L)' 'MDEDEVWEEEEVLDNATLCPSCDEMTAHEILHEKKVGNGADFKVRCTACDRVHTVVFRPPPPTNIRSS' A
#
# COMPACT_ATOMS: atom_id res chain seq x y z
N MET A 1 -34.47 9.15 -24.67
CA MET A 1 -33.31 9.71 -23.96
C MET A 1 -33.47 9.17 -22.57
N ASP A 2 -32.86 8.01 -22.35
CA ASP A 2 -32.97 7.22 -21.13
C ASP A 2 -32.44 8.01 -19.94
N GLU A 3 -33.22 7.99 -18.87
CA GLU A 3 -32.98 8.67 -17.58
C GLU A 3 -31.62 8.25 -17.01
N ASP A 4 -30.76 9.25 -16.84
CA ASP A 4 -29.79 9.39 -15.74
C ASP A 4 -29.18 8.08 -15.20
N GLU A 5 -28.26 7.49 -15.96
CA GLU A 5 -27.27 6.56 -15.41
C GLU A 5 -26.32 7.36 -14.51
N VAL A 6 -26.71 7.54 -13.24
CA VAL A 6 -25.88 8.13 -12.20
C VAL A 6 -24.79 7.12 -11.88
N TRP A 7 -23.65 7.25 -12.54
CA TRP A 7 -22.43 6.54 -12.18
C TRP A 7 -22.05 6.96 -10.75
N GLU A 8 -22.17 6.06 -9.78
CA GLU A 8 -21.61 6.27 -8.44
C GLU A 8 -20.11 6.53 -8.59
N GLU A 9 -19.65 7.67 -8.09
CA GLU A 9 -18.23 8.03 -8.06
C GLU A 9 -17.54 7.06 -7.07
N GLU A 10 -16.95 5.98 -7.59
CA GLU A 10 -16.25 4.98 -6.79
C GLU A 10 -15.12 5.65 -6.01
N GLU A 11 -15.17 5.57 -4.68
CA GLU A 11 -14.17 6.19 -3.81
C GLU A 11 -12.83 5.44 -3.94
N VAL A 12 -11.89 6.01 -4.70
CA VAL A 12 -10.55 5.44 -4.91
C VAL A 12 -9.65 5.76 -3.71
N LEU A 13 -9.17 4.71 -3.03
CA LEU A 13 -8.22 4.86 -1.93
C LEU A 13 -6.78 4.91 -2.43
N ASP A 14 -6.18 6.11 -2.42
CA ASP A 14 -4.77 6.30 -2.76
C ASP A 14 -3.83 5.56 -1.79
N ASN A 15 -2.81 4.90 -2.36
CA ASN A 15 -1.77 4.16 -1.62
C ASN A 15 -2.35 3.16 -0.59
N ALA A 16 -3.43 2.47 -0.96
CA ALA A 16 -4.08 1.49 -0.09
C ALA A 16 -3.14 0.33 0.27
N THR A 17 -2.90 0.14 1.57
CA THR A 17 -2.11 -0.99 2.10
C THR A 17 -2.68 -1.45 3.44
N LEU A 18 -2.31 -2.66 3.88
CA LEU A 18 -2.72 -3.18 5.18
C LEU A 18 -2.05 -2.38 6.30
N CYS A 19 -2.83 -1.70 7.12
CA CYS A 19 -2.30 -1.02 8.30
C CYS A 19 -2.09 -2.04 9.43
N PRO A 20 -0.87 -2.23 9.97
CA PRO A 20 -0.60 -3.19 11.05
C PRO A 20 -1.22 -2.79 12.39
N SER A 21 -1.77 -1.58 12.50
CA SER A 21 -2.44 -1.09 13.70
C SER A 21 -3.96 -1.15 13.62
N CYS A 22 -4.54 -0.97 12.44
CA CYS A 22 -5.98 -1.16 12.22
C CYS A 22 -6.32 -2.61 11.90
N ASP A 23 -5.35 -3.38 11.40
CA ASP A 23 -5.55 -4.72 10.84
C ASP A 23 -6.53 -4.75 9.65
N GLU A 24 -6.53 -3.66 8.88
CA GLU A 24 -7.43 -3.43 7.75
C GLU A 24 -6.69 -2.70 6.61
N MET A 25 -7.19 -2.85 5.39
CA MET A 25 -6.74 -2.06 4.23
C MET A 25 -7.19 -0.62 4.39
N THR A 26 -6.24 0.31 4.47
CA THR A 26 -6.55 1.75 4.58
C THR A 26 -5.70 2.57 3.63
N ALA A 27 -6.13 3.78 3.33
CA ALA A 27 -5.29 4.77 2.65
C ALA A 27 -4.12 5.22 3.56
N HIS A 28 -3.01 5.61 2.92
CA HIS A 28 -1.81 6.06 3.61
C HIS A 28 -1.15 7.23 2.89
N GLU A 29 -0.62 8.18 3.66
CA GLU A 29 0.23 9.27 3.17
C GLU A 29 1.70 8.79 3.12
N ILE A 30 2.36 8.96 1.98
CA ILE A 30 3.79 8.65 1.83
C ILE A 30 4.62 9.80 2.39
N LEU A 31 5.33 9.56 3.49
CA LEU A 31 6.20 10.55 4.13
C LEU A 31 7.61 10.54 3.55
N HIS A 32 8.11 9.36 3.17
CA HIS A 32 9.46 9.20 2.64
C HIS A 32 9.60 7.92 1.82
N GLU A 33 10.30 8.01 0.69
CA GLU A 33 10.75 6.88 -0.11
C GLU A 33 12.27 6.71 0.01
N LYS A 34 12.72 5.47 0.20
CA LYS A 34 14.13 5.10 0.12
C LYS A 34 14.32 3.94 -0.84
N LYS A 35 15.06 4.17 -1.94
CA LYS A 35 15.45 3.11 -2.88
C LYS A 35 16.44 2.14 -2.24
N VAL A 36 16.20 0.84 -2.38
CA VAL A 36 17.03 -0.24 -1.84
C VAL A 36 17.08 -1.43 -2.80
N GLY A 37 18.24 -1.68 -3.42
CA GLY A 37 18.39 -2.72 -4.43
C GLY A 37 17.50 -2.47 -5.63
N ASN A 38 16.68 -3.46 -6.00
CA ASN A 38 15.66 -3.36 -7.06
C ASN A 38 14.26 -2.97 -6.55
N GLY A 39 14.15 -2.51 -5.29
CA GLY A 39 12.88 -2.08 -4.70
C GLY A 39 13.03 -0.80 -3.87
N ALA A 40 12.05 -0.52 -3.02
CA ALA A 40 12.05 0.63 -2.13
C ALA A 40 11.39 0.32 -0.77
N ASP A 41 11.82 1.05 0.25
CA ASP A 41 11.14 1.09 1.54
C ASP A 41 10.41 2.43 1.65
N PHE A 42 9.11 2.39 2.00
CA PHE A 42 8.26 3.56 2.17
C PHE A 42 7.95 3.77 3.64
N LYS A 43 8.21 4.96 4.16
CA LYS A 43 7.66 5.38 5.45
C LYS A 43 6.31 6.04 5.18
N VAL A 44 5.25 5.45 5.72
CA VAL A 44 3.88 5.86 5.46
C VAL A 44 3.14 6.17 6.76
N ARG A 45 2.18 7.11 6.71
CA ARG A 45 1.25 7.43 7.80
C ARG A 45 -0.15 6.95 7.42
N CYS A 46 -0.77 6.16 8.28
CA CYS A 46 -2.16 5.74 8.10
C CYS A 46 -3.11 6.92 8.26
N THR A 47 -4.04 7.11 7.33
CA THR A 47 -5.02 8.21 7.40
C THR A 47 -6.15 7.94 8.41
N ALA A 48 -6.33 6.68 8.84
CA ALA A 48 -7.36 6.30 9.80
C ALA A 48 -6.90 6.35 11.27
N CYS A 49 -5.64 6.06 11.56
CA CYS A 49 -5.13 5.99 12.94
C CYS A 49 -3.86 6.83 13.21
N ASP A 50 -3.38 7.60 12.23
CA ASP A 50 -2.20 8.49 12.29
C ASP A 50 -0.86 7.82 12.61
N ARG A 51 -0.83 6.48 12.76
CA ARG A 51 0.40 5.75 13.05
C ARG A 51 1.29 5.64 11.83
N VAL A 52 2.59 5.78 12.08
CA VAL A 52 3.63 5.68 11.07
C VAL A 52 4.25 4.29 11.09
N HIS A 53 4.39 3.66 9.93
CA HIS A 53 5.10 2.39 9.78
C HIS A 53 5.82 2.34 8.44
N THR A 54 6.56 1.25 8.22
CA THR A 54 7.37 1.05 7.02
C THR A 54 6.78 -0.07 6.17
N VAL A 55 6.49 0.24 4.91
CA VAL A 55 6.11 -0.74 3.89
C VAL A 55 7.36 -1.07 3.09
N VAL A 56 7.71 -2.36 3.03
CA VAL A 56 8.88 -2.86 2.32
C VAL A 56 8.43 -3.38 0.96
N PHE A 57 8.71 -2.63 -0.10
CA PHE A 57 8.36 -3.00 -1.47
C PHE A 57 9.62 -3.44 -2.23
N ARG A 58 10.12 -4.62 -1.87
CA ARG A 58 11.38 -5.16 -2.39
C ARG A 58 11.22 -6.65 -2.73
N PRO A 59 11.90 -7.14 -3.80
CA PRO A 59 11.98 -8.57 -4.05
C PRO A 59 12.61 -9.30 -2.85
N PRO A 60 12.18 -10.54 -2.54
CA PRO A 60 12.86 -11.34 -1.53
C PRO A 60 14.32 -11.58 -1.96
N PRO A 61 15.24 -11.75 -1.02
CA PRO A 61 16.61 -12.13 -1.34
C PRO A 61 16.60 -13.47 -2.11
N PRO A 62 17.50 -13.64 -3.10
CA PRO A 62 17.54 -14.87 -3.89
C PRO A 62 17.83 -16.07 -2.99
N THR A 63 16.97 -17.09 -3.06
CA THR A 63 17.13 -18.35 -2.32
C THR A 63 17.28 -19.52 -3.29
N ASN A 64 18.28 -20.37 -3.07
CA ASN A 64 18.45 -21.60 -3.83
C ASN A 64 17.38 -22.62 -3.42
N ILE A 65 16.41 -22.88 -4.29
CA ILE A 65 15.46 -23.99 -4.14
C ILE A 65 16.13 -25.29 -4.63
N ARG A 66 16.39 -26.22 -3.71
CA ARG A 66 16.82 -27.58 -4.05
C ARG A 66 15.58 -28.47 -4.11
N SER A 67 15.15 -28.84 -5.31
CA SER A 67 14.24 -29.97 -5.48
C SER A 67 15.02 -31.26 -5.20
N SER A 68 14.59 -32.03 -4.20
CA SER A 68 15.14 -33.37 -3.90
C SER A 68 14.59 -34.41 -4.88
#